data_AF-A0A945YGJ5-F1
#
_entry.id   AF-A0A945YGJ5-F1
#
_cell.length_a   1.000
_cell.length_b   1.000
_cell.length_c   1.000
_cell.angle_alpha   90.00
_cell.angle_beta   90.00
_cell.angle_gamma   90.00
#
_symmetry.space_group_name_H-M   'P 1'
#
loop_
_entity.id
_entity.type
_entity.pdbx_description
1 polymer ?
#
loop_
_entity_poly.entity_id
_entity_poly.type
_entity_poly.pdbx_seq_one_letter_code
_entity_poly.pdbx_strand_id
1 'polypeptide(L)'
;NTNDPDANQAYRDIRGLLREYTTATASKNEGKVLVEELDVYRNQLRAETLGITNANLVVAICNDRTTIIPWGDFYETRERVAVAFKGEQVVTSAILSVSSPDRPKIYFLAGHGEMRPSDVNAARGLSVFTDELRLRNLQVEAIDLTMQKEVPEDADLVVIAAPQGRFDPFEVELLRRYLTDRAGRIVAMLPPANPHGLDDLLYDWGLVADDVLVLEKDAANVTEAGELRINAFLPHPITRSLIDNQFAAYFGLTRVVRPDPGRPLDNALRVEVLGATSETAWGERDYRATNAVYNPGIDLTGLAGFEPRNRLGVIVASERVTPPKDLPFSVRGGRLVLFGNADFAANARIVAPGNLTLALNAIEWCVDRDVQINTVPRPIERYQINLSKADLSKLRISLLVILPGLAALFGIVVYWTRRS
;
A
#
# COMPACT_ATOMS: atom_id res chain seq x y z
N ASN A 1 20.84 -8.64 -20.16
CA ASN A 1 21.50 -7.59 -20.98
C ASN A 1 22.44 -6.79 -20.09
N THR A 2 23.75 -6.87 -20.34
CA THR A 2 24.84 -6.46 -19.44
C THR A 2 25.21 -4.98 -19.44
N ASN A 3 24.41 -4.11 -20.08
CA ASN A 3 24.75 -2.69 -20.26
C ASN A 3 24.04 -1.73 -19.28
N ASP A 4 23.23 -2.25 -18.36
CA ASP A 4 22.63 -1.44 -17.30
C ASP A 4 23.50 -1.51 -16.02
N PRO A 5 24.22 -0.44 -15.66
CA PRO A 5 25.09 -0.42 -14.49
C PRO A 5 24.33 -0.63 -13.18
N ASP A 6 23.07 -0.20 -13.09
CA ASP A 6 22.25 -0.39 -11.90
C ASP A 6 21.82 -1.86 -11.77
N ALA A 7 21.44 -2.50 -12.87
CA ALA A 7 21.13 -3.93 -12.89
C ALA A 7 22.36 -4.80 -12.55
N ASN A 8 23.55 -4.43 -13.05
CA ASN A 8 24.80 -5.13 -12.74
C ASN A 8 25.18 -5.02 -11.26
N GLN A 9 24.95 -3.84 -10.65
CA GLN A 9 25.15 -3.65 -9.21
C GLN A 9 24.16 -4.49 -8.40
N ALA A 10 22.88 -4.43 -8.76
CA ALA A 10 21.84 -5.20 -8.09
C ALA A 10 22.09 -6.71 -8.15
N TYR A 11 22.53 -7.22 -9.30
CA TYR A 11 22.93 -8.62 -9.43
C TYR A 11 24.05 -9.00 -8.47
N ARG A 12 25.10 -8.16 -8.34
CA ARG A 12 26.22 -8.44 -7.42
C ARG A 12 25.78 -8.47 -5.96
N ASP A 13 25.00 -7.48 -5.54
CA ASP A 13 24.58 -7.31 -4.15
C ASP A 13 23.65 -8.45 -3.72
N ILE A 14 22.65 -8.76 -4.55
CA ILE A 14 21.68 -9.84 -4.30
C ILE A 14 22.40 -11.20 -4.31
N ARG A 15 23.27 -11.45 -5.30
CA ARG A 15 24.02 -12.71 -5.39
C ARG A 15 24.96 -12.91 -4.21
N GLY A 16 25.63 -11.84 -3.76
CA GLY A 16 26.47 -11.85 -2.57
C GLY A 16 25.68 -12.26 -1.34
N LEU A 17 24.56 -11.59 -1.10
CA LEU A 17 23.67 -11.89 0.01
C LEU A 17 23.15 -13.34 -0.02
N LEU A 18 22.63 -13.80 -1.16
CA LEU A 18 22.09 -15.16 -1.28
C LEU A 18 23.16 -16.23 -1.01
N ARG A 19 24.43 -15.99 -1.37
CA ARG A 19 25.56 -16.88 -1.03
C ARG A 19 25.87 -16.93 0.45
N GLU A 20 25.63 -15.85 1.19
CA GLU A 20 25.80 -15.87 2.65
C GLU A 20 24.77 -16.81 3.30
N TYR A 21 23.52 -16.81 2.83
CA TYR A 21 22.50 -17.75 3.31
C TYR A 21 22.83 -19.22 2.98
N THR A 22 23.31 -19.51 1.77
CA THR A 22 23.73 -20.89 1.43
C THR A 22 24.89 -21.35 2.29
N THR A 23 25.87 -20.47 2.54
CA THR A 23 27.03 -20.76 3.38
C THR A 23 26.63 -20.98 4.84
N ALA A 24 25.78 -20.10 5.38
CA ALA A 24 25.31 -20.18 6.77
C ALA A 24 24.45 -21.42 7.05
N THR A 25 23.80 -21.97 6.03
CA THR A 25 22.93 -23.16 6.15
C THR A 25 23.59 -24.45 5.65
N ALA A 26 24.80 -24.39 5.11
CA ALA A 26 25.49 -25.53 4.50
C ALA A 26 25.68 -26.72 5.45
N SER A 27 25.92 -26.46 6.74
CA SER A 27 26.17 -27.47 7.78
C SER A 27 24.89 -28.04 8.42
N LYS A 28 23.71 -27.48 8.14
CA LYS A 28 22.44 -27.94 8.72
C LYS A 28 21.92 -29.15 7.95
N ASN A 29 21.31 -30.14 8.61
CA ASN A 29 20.68 -31.27 7.91
C ASN A 29 19.27 -30.93 7.38
N GLU A 30 18.55 -30.04 8.06
CA GLU A 30 17.22 -29.54 7.68
C GLU A 30 17.24 -28.01 7.56
N GLY A 31 16.38 -27.45 6.70
CA GLY A 31 16.32 -26.01 6.45
C GLY A 31 17.52 -25.45 5.67
N LYS A 32 18.13 -26.27 4.80
CA LYS A 32 19.18 -25.82 3.87
C LYS A 32 18.59 -24.85 2.85
N VAL A 33 19.25 -23.70 2.66
CA VAL A 33 18.92 -22.78 1.57
C VAL A 33 19.78 -23.14 0.37
N LEU A 34 19.14 -23.36 -0.78
CA LEU A 34 19.79 -23.59 -2.06
C LEU A 34 19.50 -22.40 -2.98
N VAL A 35 20.47 -22.02 -3.79
CA VAL A 35 20.36 -20.90 -4.74
C VAL A 35 20.72 -21.40 -6.12
N GLU A 36 19.80 -21.21 -7.06
CA GLU A 36 19.95 -21.54 -8.48
C GLU A 36 19.80 -20.27 -9.31
N GLU A 37 20.64 -20.11 -10.34
CA GLU A 37 20.52 -19.01 -11.30
C GLU A 37 19.80 -19.52 -12.56
N LEU A 38 18.62 -18.96 -12.84
CA LEU A 38 17.82 -19.33 -14.01
C LEU A 38 17.84 -18.20 -15.05
N ASP A 39 18.36 -18.49 -16.24
CA ASP A 39 18.19 -17.62 -17.41
C ASP A 39 16.79 -17.87 -18.02
N VAL A 40 15.88 -16.92 -17.79
CA VAL A 40 14.46 -16.98 -18.20
C VAL A 40 14.31 -17.12 -19.72
N TYR A 41 15.20 -16.51 -20.50
CA TYR A 41 15.12 -16.54 -21.97
C TYR A 41 15.67 -17.84 -22.56
N ARG A 42 16.63 -18.47 -21.87
CA ARG A 42 17.19 -19.77 -22.29
C ARG A 42 16.38 -20.95 -21.78
N ASN A 43 15.72 -20.81 -20.63
CA ASN A 43 15.00 -21.90 -19.95
C ASN A 43 13.50 -21.57 -19.81
N GLN A 44 12.87 -21.20 -20.93
CA GLN A 44 11.49 -20.71 -20.95
C GLN A 44 10.49 -21.70 -20.30
N LEU A 45 10.61 -22.99 -20.58
CA LEU A 45 9.72 -24.01 -20.01
C LEU A 45 9.78 -24.03 -18.46
N ARG A 46 10.98 -23.91 -17.89
CA ARG A 46 11.17 -23.90 -16.43
C ARG A 46 10.66 -22.60 -15.81
N ALA A 47 10.87 -21.47 -16.49
CA ALA A 47 10.33 -20.19 -16.07
C ALA A 47 8.80 -20.18 -16.07
N GLU A 48 8.17 -20.75 -17.11
CA GLU A 48 6.71 -20.91 -17.20
C GLU A 48 6.16 -21.77 -16.05
N THR A 49 6.83 -22.88 -15.70
CA THR A 49 6.39 -23.71 -14.55
C THR A 49 6.48 -23.00 -13.19
N LEU A 50 7.29 -21.94 -13.11
CA LEU A 50 7.44 -21.11 -11.90
C LEU A 50 6.59 -19.84 -11.96
N GLY A 51 5.78 -19.65 -13.00
CA GLY A 51 4.98 -18.44 -13.20
C GLY A 51 5.81 -17.18 -13.48
N ILE A 52 7.04 -17.34 -13.96
CA ILE A 52 7.99 -16.25 -14.17
C ILE A 52 7.92 -15.79 -15.63
N THR A 53 7.45 -14.57 -15.85
CA THR A 53 7.37 -13.93 -17.17
C THR A 53 8.43 -12.84 -17.39
N ASN A 54 9.06 -12.37 -16.29
CA ASN A 54 9.98 -11.24 -16.31
C ASN A 54 11.38 -11.63 -15.77
N ALA A 55 12.42 -10.95 -16.25
CA ALA A 55 13.78 -11.06 -15.70
C ALA A 55 13.95 -10.15 -14.46
N ASN A 56 15.11 -10.23 -13.79
CA ASN A 56 15.49 -9.41 -12.62
C ASN A 56 14.58 -9.62 -11.38
N LEU A 57 14.34 -10.90 -11.07
CA LEU A 57 13.55 -11.34 -9.92
C LEU A 57 14.38 -12.31 -9.07
N VAL A 58 14.04 -12.40 -7.79
CA VAL A 58 14.43 -13.50 -6.90
C VAL A 58 13.17 -14.29 -6.59
N VAL A 59 13.25 -15.62 -6.65
CA VAL A 59 12.12 -16.49 -6.38
C VAL A 59 12.48 -17.41 -5.23
N ALA A 60 11.80 -17.26 -4.10
CA ALA A 60 11.92 -18.17 -2.97
C ALA A 60 10.92 -19.33 -3.18
N ILE A 61 11.39 -20.57 -3.02
CA ILE A 61 10.57 -21.78 -3.22
C ILE A 61 10.81 -22.74 -2.05
N CYS A 62 9.73 -23.28 -1.49
CA CYS A 62 9.81 -24.38 -0.54
C CYS A 62 8.56 -25.26 -0.70
N ASN A 63 8.77 -26.52 -1.09
CA ASN A 63 7.73 -27.45 -1.52
C ASN A 63 6.93 -26.87 -2.71
N ASP A 64 5.62 -26.71 -2.55
CA ASP A 64 4.68 -26.14 -3.53
C ASP A 64 4.53 -24.62 -3.42
N ARG A 65 5.21 -23.98 -2.46
CA ARG A 65 5.07 -22.55 -2.18
C ARG A 65 6.15 -21.73 -2.85
N THR A 66 5.73 -20.61 -3.41
CA THR A 66 6.59 -19.70 -4.17
C THR A 66 6.33 -18.26 -3.73
N THR A 67 7.39 -17.47 -3.56
CA THR A 67 7.31 -16.01 -3.37
C THR A 67 8.24 -15.36 -4.39
N ILE A 68 7.71 -14.41 -5.16
CA ILE A 68 8.43 -13.70 -6.22
C ILE A 68 8.77 -12.29 -5.71
N ILE A 69 10.04 -11.91 -5.82
CA ILE A 69 10.58 -10.66 -5.31
C ILE A 69 11.28 -9.93 -6.45
N PRO A 70 10.73 -8.82 -6.96
CA PRO A 70 11.44 -7.94 -7.88
C PRO A 70 12.72 -7.38 -7.27
N TRP A 71 13.78 -7.19 -8.07
CA TRP A 71 15.02 -6.58 -7.58
C TRP A 71 14.82 -5.19 -6.96
N GLY A 72 13.82 -4.43 -7.43
CA GLY A 72 13.48 -3.12 -6.86
C GLY A 72 13.14 -3.19 -5.37
N ASP A 73 12.55 -4.30 -4.92
CA ASP A 73 12.13 -4.47 -3.52
C ASP A 73 13.32 -4.67 -2.59
N PHE A 74 14.52 -5.00 -3.09
CA PHE A 74 15.74 -5.08 -2.29
C PHE A 74 16.31 -3.71 -1.89
N TYR A 75 15.75 -2.64 -2.46
CA TYR A 75 16.21 -1.27 -2.24
C TYR A 75 15.12 -0.40 -1.61
N GLU A 76 15.51 0.45 -0.68
CA GLU A 76 14.70 1.59 -0.30
C GLU A 76 14.84 2.66 -1.37
N THR A 77 13.72 3.11 -1.95
CA THR A 77 13.72 4.10 -3.02
C THR A 77 13.15 5.43 -2.52
N ARG A 78 13.89 6.52 -2.71
CA ARG A 78 13.42 7.89 -2.49
C ARG A 78 13.55 8.66 -3.80
N GLU A 79 12.47 9.30 -4.24
CA GLU A 79 12.45 10.06 -5.50
C GLU A 79 12.97 9.27 -6.72
N ARG A 80 12.58 7.99 -6.83
CA ARG A 80 13.02 7.04 -7.88
C ARG A 80 14.50 6.66 -7.85
N VAL A 81 15.20 6.93 -6.76
CA VAL A 81 16.59 6.49 -6.60
C VAL A 81 16.74 5.61 -5.36
N ALA A 82 17.45 4.51 -5.54
CA ALA A 82 17.82 3.60 -4.47
C ALA A 82 18.76 4.30 -3.48
N VAL A 83 18.30 4.48 -2.24
CA VAL A 83 19.03 5.17 -1.16
C VAL A 83 19.62 4.22 -0.13
N ALA A 84 19.06 3.01 -0.01
CA ALA A 84 19.58 2.01 0.91
C ALA A 84 19.30 0.59 0.42
N PHE A 85 20.19 -0.35 0.76
CA PHE A 85 19.98 -1.78 0.49
C PHE A 85 19.36 -2.46 1.72
N LYS A 86 18.21 -3.11 1.53
CA LYS A 86 17.44 -3.82 2.56
C LYS A 86 17.31 -5.33 2.28
N GLY A 87 18.26 -5.90 1.55
CA GLY A 87 18.18 -7.27 1.05
C GLY A 87 18.05 -8.33 2.14
N GLU A 88 18.76 -8.20 3.27
CA GLU A 88 18.69 -9.19 4.37
C GLU A 88 17.26 -9.36 4.90
N GLN A 89 16.57 -8.24 5.11
CA GLN A 89 15.18 -8.22 5.58
C GLN A 89 14.27 -8.90 4.55
N VAL A 90 14.40 -8.51 3.27
CA VAL A 90 13.59 -9.03 2.17
C VAL A 90 13.77 -10.54 1.99
N VAL A 91 15.01 -11.03 2.00
CA VAL A 91 15.31 -12.47 1.86
C VAL A 91 14.82 -13.25 3.06
N THR A 92 15.04 -12.75 4.29
CA THR A 92 14.57 -13.44 5.50
C THR A 92 13.05 -13.57 5.49
N SER A 93 12.32 -12.50 5.20
CA SER A 93 10.86 -12.52 5.12
C SER A 93 10.37 -13.51 4.07
N ALA A 94 11.01 -13.55 2.89
CA ALA A 94 10.66 -14.49 1.84
C ALA A 94 10.90 -15.96 2.26
N ILE A 95 12.04 -16.26 2.90
CA ILE A 95 12.32 -17.60 3.43
C ILE A 95 11.27 -18.00 4.46
N LEU A 96 10.91 -17.11 5.39
CA LEU A 96 9.88 -17.38 6.40
C LEU A 96 8.49 -17.60 5.78
N SER A 97 8.16 -16.82 4.74
CA SER A 97 6.91 -16.95 3.98
C SER A 97 6.80 -18.33 3.33
N VAL A 98 7.85 -18.80 2.64
CA VAL A 98 7.80 -20.09 1.95
C VAL A 98 8.06 -21.29 2.86
N SER A 99 8.75 -21.12 3.99
CA SER A 99 9.07 -22.24 4.90
C SER A 99 8.00 -22.51 5.94
N SER A 100 7.18 -21.54 6.32
CA SER A 100 6.21 -21.74 7.40
C SER A 100 4.97 -22.50 6.96
N PRO A 101 4.57 -23.59 7.63
CA PRO A 101 3.46 -24.48 7.23
C PRO A 101 2.08 -23.80 7.17
N ASP A 102 1.89 -22.69 7.89
CA ASP A 102 0.57 -22.08 8.06
C ASP A 102 0.27 -21.08 6.94
N ARG A 103 -0.78 -21.38 6.16
CA ARG A 103 -1.37 -20.44 5.20
C ARG A 103 -2.23 -19.45 5.98
N PRO A 104 -1.95 -18.13 5.93
CA PRO A 104 -2.76 -17.19 6.68
C PRO A 104 -4.22 -17.23 6.26
N LYS A 105 -5.12 -17.17 7.24
CA LYS A 105 -6.56 -17.30 7.02
C LYS A 105 -7.28 -15.99 7.21
N ILE A 106 -7.93 -15.57 6.13
CA ILE A 106 -8.66 -14.31 6.01
C ILE A 106 -10.15 -14.62 6.06
N TYR A 107 -10.83 -14.01 7.02
CA TYR A 107 -12.26 -14.16 7.22
C TYR A 107 -13.00 -12.90 6.78
N PHE A 108 -13.85 -13.01 5.76
CA PHE A 108 -14.76 -11.94 5.34
C PHE A 108 -16.05 -12.02 6.17
N LEU A 109 -16.40 -10.94 6.86
CA LEU A 109 -17.65 -10.87 7.60
C LEU A 109 -18.86 -10.97 6.65
N ALA A 110 -19.90 -11.61 7.14
CA ALA A 110 -21.22 -11.74 6.57
C ALA A 110 -22.28 -11.57 7.67
N GLY A 111 -23.55 -11.44 7.27
CA GLY A 111 -24.70 -11.30 8.16
C GLY A 111 -25.40 -9.95 8.03
N HIS A 112 -24.70 -8.91 7.57
CA HIS A 112 -25.23 -7.54 7.43
C HIS A 112 -25.25 -7.04 5.99
N GLY A 113 -25.18 -7.93 5.00
CA GLY A 113 -25.22 -7.58 3.57
C GLY A 113 -23.88 -7.12 2.98
N GLU A 114 -22.77 -7.47 3.63
CA GLU A 114 -21.41 -7.24 3.18
C GLU A 114 -21.17 -7.79 1.76
N MET A 115 -20.16 -7.23 1.09
CA MET A 115 -19.63 -7.78 -0.15
C MET A 115 -19.03 -9.16 0.11
N ARG A 116 -19.37 -10.14 -0.73
CA ARG A 116 -19.05 -11.56 -0.47
C ARG A 116 -17.85 -12.03 -1.30
N PRO A 117 -16.97 -12.87 -0.72
CA PRO A 117 -15.76 -13.36 -1.38
C PRO A 117 -16.04 -14.21 -2.62
N SER A 118 -17.12 -15.00 -2.63
CA SER A 118 -17.47 -15.89 -3.75
C SER A 118 -18.41 -15.26 -4.78
N ASP A 119 -18.84 -14.01 -4.57
CA ASP A 119 -19.83 -13.37 -5.43
C ASP A 119 -19.16 -12.78 -6.68
N VAL A 120 -19.71 -13.12 -7.85
CA VAL A 120 -19.22 -12.73 -9.17
C VAL A 120 -19.84 -11.42 -9.68
N ASN A 121 -20.76 -10.82 -8.93
CA ASN A 121 -21.38 -9.55 -9.30
C ASN A 121 -20.33 -8.46 -9.55
N ALA A 122 -20.49 -7.68 -10.62
CA ALA A 122 -19.52 -6.66 -10.99
C ALA A 122 -19.37 -5.55 -9.93
N ALA A 123 -20.47 -5.09 -9.33
CA ALA A 123 -20.48 -3.92 -8.45
C ALA A 123 -20.26 -4.25 -6.97
N ARG A 124 -20.64 -5.46 -6.52
CA ARG A 124 -20.56 -5.86 -5.11
C ARG A 124 -19.89 -7.21 -4.85
N GLY A 125 -19.47 -7.91 -5.91
CA GLY A 125 -18.74 -9.17 -5.80
C GLY A 125 -17.25 -8.95 -5.61
N LEU A 126 -16.61 -9.86 -4.85
CA LEU A 126 -15.17 -9.83 -4.57
C LEU A 126 -14.44 -11.05 -5.16
N SER A 127 -15.10 -11.87 -6.00
CA SER A 127 -14.51 -13.11 -6.52
C SER A 127 -13.12 -12.91 -7.13
N VAL A 128 -12.93 -11.89 -7.97
CA VAL A 128 -11.65 -11.59 -8.61
C VAL A 128 -10.59 -11.24 -7.58
N PHE A 129 -10.92 -10.39 -6.61
CA PHE A 129 -9.99 -10.03 -5.53
C PHE A 129 -9.59 -11.26 -4.70
N THR A 130 -10.55 -12.12 -4.36
CA THR A 130 -10.26 -13.31 -3.55
C THR A 130 -9.49 -14.38 -4.31
N ASP A 131 -9.64 -14.47 -5.63
CA ASP A 131 -8.81 -15.34 -6.47
C ASP A 131 -7.35 -14.88 -6.45
N GLU A 132 -7.10 -13.57 -6.51
CA GLU A 132 -5.75 -12.99 -6.33
C GLU A 132 -5.16 -13.31 -4.95
N LEU A 133 -5.97 -13.30 -3.89
CA LEU A 133 -5.53 -13.72 -2.55
C LEU A 133 -5.19 -15.23 -2.51
N ARG A 134 -6.01 -16.08 -3.13
CA ARG A 134 -5.76 -17.53 -3.20
C ARG A 134 -4.49 -17.86 -4.00
N LEU A 135 -4.25 -17.14 -5.10
CA LEU A 135 -3.01 -17.25 -5.89
C LEU A 135 -1.77 -16.91 -5.06
N ARG A 136 -1.91 -16.05 -4.05
CA ARG A 136 -0.87 -15.68 -3.07
C ARG A 136 -0.82 -16.62 -1.85
N ASN A 137 -1.42 -17.80 -1.98
CA ASN A 137 -1.44 -18.85 -0.96
C ASN A 137 -2.18 -18.46 0.35
N LEU A 138 -3.01 -17.42 0.31
CA LEU A 138 -3.87 -17.05 1.43
C LEU A 138 -5.13 -17.93 1.43
N GLN A 139 -5.64 -18.29 2.61
CA GLN A 139 -6.93 -18.95 2.75
C GLN A 139 -8.00 -17.87 2.93
N VAL A 140 -9.14 -18.03 2.25
CA VAL A 140 -10.24 -17.08 2.28
C VAL A 140 -11.51 -17.80 2.65
N GLU A 141 -12.11 -17.40 3.76
CA GLU A 141 -13.37 -17.93 4.28
C GLU A 141 -14.35 -16.78 4.56
N ALA A 142 -15.64 -17.11 4.66
CA ALA A 142 -16.66 -16.19 5.15
C ALA A 142 -17.07 -16.56 6.58
N ILE A 143 -17.42 -15.57 7.39
CA ILE A 143 -17.94 -15.78 8.75
C ILE A 143 -19.13 -14.90 9.04
N ASP A 144 -20.15 -15.48 9.66
CA ASP A 144 -21.29 -14.77 10.20
C ASP A 144 -21.24 -14.82 11.74
N LEU A 145 -20.96 -13.67 12.38
CA LEU A 145 -20.81 -13.58 13.83
C LEU A 145 -22.16 -13.68 14.56
N THR A 146 -23.28 -13.46 13.88
CA THR A 146 -24.62 -13.69 14.44
C THR A 146 -24.85 -15.17 14.72
N MET A 147 -24.21 -16.04 13.92
CA MET A 147 -24.31 -17.49 14.01
C MET A 147 -23.18 -18.10 14.85
N GLN A 148 -21.93 -17.76 14.55
CA GLN A 148 -20.76 -18.39 15.16
C GLN A 148 -20.42 -17.83 16.55
N LYS A 149 -20.88 -16.60 16.87
CA LYS A 149 -20.72 -15.93 18.18
C LYS A 149 -19.28 -15.83 18.72
N GLU A 150 -18.29 -16.06 17.87
CA GLU A 150 -16.87 -15.87 18.15
C GLU A 150 -16.11 -15.67 16.84
N VAL A 151 -14.95 -14.99 16.91
CA VAL A 151 -14.00 -14.96 15.80
C VAL A 151 -13.11 -16.22 15.90
N PRO A 152 -13.01 -17.06 14.85
CA PRO A 152 -12.25 -18.30 14.84
C PRO A 152 -10.82 -18.12 15.35
N GLU A 153 -10.31 -19.09 16.10
CA GLU A 153 -8.97 -19.03 16.67
C GLU A 153 -7.87 -18.95 15.61
N ASP A 154 -8.13 -19.56 14.44
CA ASP A 154 -7.24 -19.57 13.28
C ASP A 154 -7.35 -18.31 12.38
N ALA A 155 -8.14 -17.30 12.78
CA ALA A 155 -8.26 -16.06 12.01
C ALA A 155 -7.02 -15.16 12.15
N ASP A 156 -6.27 -14.99 11.06
CA ASP A 156 -5.13 -14.07 10.96
C ASP A 156 -5.56 -12.64 10.60
N LEU A 157 -6.70 -12.50 9.90
CA LEU A 157 -7.29 -11.23 9.49
C LEU A 157 -8.81 -11.37 9.36
N VAL A 158 -9.54 -10.35 9.81
CA VAL A 158 -10.97 -10.15 9.53
C VAL A 158 -11.17 -8.98 8.57
N VAL A 159 -11.98 -9.18 7.53
CA VAL A 159 -12.33 -8.14 6.54
C VAL A 159 -13.81 -7.79 6.66
N ILE A 160 -14.10 -6.50 6.83
CA ILE A 160 -15.46 -5.96 6.88
C ILE A 160 -15.70 -5.15 5.61
N ALA A 161 -16.42 -5.71 4.64
CA ALA A 161 -16.56 -5.12 3.31
C ALA A 161 -17.97 -4.55 3.07
N ALA A 162 -18.13 -3.23 3.24
CA ALA A 162 -19.38 -2.50 2.98
C ALA A 162 -20.65 -3.12 3.61
N PRO A 163 -20.71 -3.23 4.95
CA PRO A 163 -21.93 -3.66 5.64
C PRO A 163 -23.11 -2.75 5.26
N GLN A 164 -24.28 -3.34 5.11
CA GLN A 164 -25.54 -2.64 4.79
C GLN A 164 -26.42 -2.44 6.02
N GLY A 165 -26.12 -3.16 7.11
CA GLY A 165 -26.76 -3.02 8.41
C GLY A 165 -25.77 -2.68 9.51
N ARG A 166 -26.32 -2.24 10.64
CA ARG A 166 -25.57 -1.97 11.87
C ARG A 166 -25.25 -3.28 12.57
N PHE A 167 -24.00 -3.46 13.01
CA PHE A 167 -23.61 -4.57 13.89
C PHE A 167 -24.21 -4.40 15.29
N ASP A 168 -24.60 -5.51 15.91
CA ASP A 168 -25.06 -5.49 17.29
C ASP A 168 -23.88 -5.28 18.27
N PRO A 169 -24.10 -4.65 19.45
CA PRO A 169 -23.04 -4.41 20.42
C PRO A 169 -22.27 -5.67 20.85
N PHE A 170 -22.95 -6.83 20.85
CA PHE A 170 -22.33 -8.12 21.13
C PHE A 170 -21.27 -8.48 20.08
N GLU A 171 -21.56 -8.27 18.79
CA GLU A 171 -20.61 -8.57 17.70
C GLU A 171 -19.45 -7.59 17.69
N VAL A 172 -19.72 -6.31 17.95
CA VAL A 172 -18.68 -5.28 18.10
C VAL A 172 -17.71 -5.69 19.21
N GLU A 173 -18.22 -6.19 20.34
CA GLU A 173 -17.39 -6.67 21.44
C GLU A 173 -16.54 -7.90 21.06
N LEU A 174 -17.05 -8.82 20.23
CA LEU A 174 -16.24 -9.93 19.70
C LEU A 174 -15.06 -9.44 18.86
N LEU A 175 -15.31 -8.46 17.98
CA LEU A 175 -14.27 -7.85 17.14
C LEU A 175 -13.26 -7.04 17.97
N ARG A 176 -13.72 -6.34 19.01
CA ARG A 176 -12.85 -5.63 19.96
C ARG A 176 -11.91 -6.59 20.67
N ARG A 177 -12.43 -7.68 21.25
CA ARG A 177 -11.62 -8.73 21.90
C ARG A 177 -10.63 -9.38 20.94
N TYR A 178 -11.05 -9.64 19.70
CA TYR A 178 -10.15 -10.13 18.67
C TYR A 178 -8.97 -9.17 18.44
N LEU A 179 -9.23 -7.87 18.36
CA LEU A 179 -8.19 -6.84 18.20
C LEU A 179 -7.31 -6.66 19.45
N THR A 180 -7.88 -6.70 20.66
CA THR A 180 -7.15 -6.42 21.92
C THR A 180 -6.44 -7.63 22.49
N ASP A 181 -7.13 -8.76 22.59
CA ASP A 181 -6.68 -9.91 23.37
C ASP A 181 -5.78 -10.84 22.55
N ARG A 182 -6.02 -10.86 21.23
CA ARG A 182 -5.30 -11.71 20.27
C ARG A 182 -4.34 -10.96 19.36
N ALA A 183 -4.20 -9.63 19.55
CA ALA A 183 -3.51 -8.76 18.60
C ALA A 183 -3.99 -8.99 17.16
N GLY A 184 -5.31 -9.16 16.99
CA GLY A 184 -5.94 -9.42 15.70
C GLY A 184 -5.73 -8.27 14.71
N ARG A 185 -6.09 -8.52 13.44
CA ARG A 185 -6.06 -7.48 12.40
C ARG A 185 -7.41 -7.33 11.74
N ILE A 186 -7.79 -6.10 11.45
CA ILE A 186 -9.03 -5.79 10.72
C ILE A 186 -8.73 -4.91 9.51
N VAL A 187 -9.30 -5.26 8.36
CA VAL A 187 -9.49 -4.33 7.24
C VAL A 187 -10.97 -3.99 7.16
N ALA A 188 -11.32 -2.73 7.44
CA ALA A 188 -12.69 -2.24 7.38
C ALA A 188 -12.87 -1.31 6.19
N MET A 189 -13.89 -1.56 5.36
CA MET A 189 -14.23 -0.78 4.18
C MET A 189 -15.66 -0.27 4.32
N LEU A 190 -15.81 1.00 4.69
CA LEU A 190 -17.08 1.57 5.16
C LEU A 190 -17.56 2.68 4.21
N PRO A 191 -18.36 2.39 3.16
CA PRO A 191 -18.93 3.40 2.27
C PRO A 191 -19.95 4.27 3.02
N PRO A 192 -20.26 5.51 2.60
CA PRO A 192 -21.25 6.38 3.25
C PRO A 192 -22.67 5.77 3.25
N ALA A 193 -23.61 6.46 3.88
CA ALA A 193 -25.06 6.20 3.88
C ALA A 193 -25.58 5.11 4.81
N ASN A 194 -24.82 4.06 5.03
CA ASN A 194 -25.24 2.97 5.92
C ASN A 194 -24.60 3.11 7.32
N PRO A 195 -25.39 3.01 8.40
CA PRO A 195 -24.85 2.95 9.74
C PRO A 195 -24.18 1.59 9.97
N HIS A 196 -22.90 1.61 10.36
CA HIS A 196 -22.13 0.39 10.65
C HIS A 196 -22.19 -0.03 12.12
N GLY A 197 -22.23 0.90 13.06
CA GLY A 197 -22.20 0.59 14.51
C GLY A 197 -20.83 0.21 15.07
N LEU A 198 -19.78 0.24 14.25
CA LEU A 198 -18.39 -0.01 14.65
C LEU A 198 -17.70 1.18 15.37
N ASP A 199 -18.42 2.24 15.72
CA ASP A 199 -17.84 3.49 16.24
C ASP A 199 -16.97 3.25 17.48
N ASP A 200 -17.46 2.51 18.47
CA ASP A 200 -16.70 2.20 19.70
C ASP A 200 -15.40 1.43 19.41
N LEU A 201 -15.43 0.51 18.44
CA LEU A 201 -14.23 -0.21 17.99
C LEU A 201 -13.25 0.73 17.30
N LEU A 202 -13.73 1.64 16.46
CA LEU A 202 -12.88 2.61 15.76
C LEU A 202 -12.24 3.60 16.75
N TYR A 203 -13.00 4.08 17.75
CA TYR A 203 -12.47 4.97 18.79
C TYR A 203 -11.35 4.32 19.61
N ASP A 204 -11.48 3.05 19.99
CA ASP A 204 -10.42 2.29 20.66
C ASP A 204 -9.10 2.25 19.87
N TRP A 205 -9.20 2.39 18.55
CA TRP A 205 -8.08 2.38 17.61
C TRP A 205 -7.70 3.77 17.12
N GLY A 206 -8.26 4.82 17.72
CA GLY A 206 -7.96 6.21 17.42
C GLY A 206 -8.43 6.64 16.03
N LEU A 207 -9.52 6.06 15.53
CA LEU A 207 -10.09 6.27 14.20
C LEU A 207 -11.52 6.77 14.27
N VAL A 208 -11.94 7.52 13.24
CA VAL A 208 -13.31 7.97 13.02
C VAL A 208 -13.68 7.77 11.55
N ALA A 209 -14.92 7.33 11.32
CA ALA A 209 -15.52 7.21 10.00
C ALA A 209 -16.75 8.14 9.90
N ASP A 210 -16.54 9.39 9.48
CA ASP A 210 -17.63 10.38 9.40
C ASP A 210 -18.64 9.99 8.31
N ASP A 211 -19.95 10.02 8.59
CA ASP A 211 -21.00 9.83 7.58
C ASP A 211 -21.18 11.11 6.74
N VAL A 212 -20.18 11.42 5.94
CA VAL A 212 -20.16 12.54 4.98
C VAL A 212 -19.65 12.03 3.64
N LEU A 213 -20.18 12.55 2.53
CA LEU A 213 -19.74 12.14 1.20
C LEU A 213 -18.60 13.05 0.73
N VAL A 214 -17.48 12.48 0.34
CA VAL A 214 -16.38 13.23 -0.28
C VAL A 214 -16.80 13.69 -1.67
N LEU A 215 -16.74 14.99 -1.90
CA LEU A 215 -16.92 15.63 -3.19
C LEU A 215 -15.64 16.37 -3.59
N GLU A 216 -15.24 16.20 -4.85
CA GLU A 216 -14.00 16.73 -5.41
C GLU A 216 -14.30 17.86 -6.39
N LYS A 217 -13.57 18.98 -6.25
CA LYS A 217 -13.66 20.13 -7.18
C LYS A 217 -12.54 20.10 -8.21
N ASP A 218 -11.41 19.50 -7.89
CA ASP A 218 -10.29 19.40 -8.80
C ASP A 218 -10.58 18.35 -9.88
N ALA A 219 -10.74 18.81 -11.12
CA ALA A 219 -10.95 17.95 -12.28
C ALA A 219 -9.82 16.90 -12.48
N ALA A 220 -8.63 17.13 -11.93
CA ALA A 220 -7.55 16.14 -11.96
C ALA A 220 -7.78 14.94 -11.02
N ASN A 221 -8.65 15.09 -10.02
CA ASN A 221 -8.92 14.11 -8.97
C ASN A 221 -10.33 13.49 -9.07
N VAL A 222 -11.05 13.74 -10.16
CA VAL A 222 -12.32 13.10 -10.48
C VAL A 222 -12.30 12.56 -11.92
N THR A 223 -12.88 11.38 -12.15
CA THR A 223 -13.02 10.82 -13.49
C THR A 223 -14.22 11.43 -14.23
N GLU A 224 -14.34 11.19 -15.54
CA GLU A 224 -15.54 11.61 -16.30
C GLU A 224 -16.83 10.99 -15.76
N ALA A 225 -16.74 9.81 -15.14
CA ALA A 225 -17.87 9.13 -14.50
C ALA A 225 -18.17 9.65 -13.08
N GLY A 226 -17.46 10.69 -12.60
CA GLY A 226 -17.66 11.26 -11.27
C GLY A 226 -16.97 10.50 -10.14
N GLU A 227 -16.02 9.61 -10.46
CA GLU A 227 -15.35 8.77 -9.47
C GLU A 227 -14.14 9.49 -8.90
N LEU A 228 -13.87 9.30 -7.61
CA LEU A 228 -12.70 9.86 -6.97
C LEU A 228 -11.44 9.16 -7.44
N ARG A 229 -10.46 9.95 -7.87
CA ARG A 229 -9.12 9.52 -8.22
C ARG A 229 -8.15 9.97 -7.14
N ILE A 230 -7.63 9.01 -6.38
CA ILE A 230 -6.70 9.23 -5.28
C ILE A 230 -5.28 8.94 -5.74
N ASN A 231 -4.42 9.95 -5.63
CA ASN A 231 -2.99 9.90 -5.95
C ASN A 231 -2.10 10.50 -4.86
N ALA A 232 -2.70 11.23 -3.89
CA ALA A 232 -1.99 11.78 -2.75
C ALA A 232 -1.85 10.71 -1.67
N PHE A 233 -0.78 9.93 -1.78
CA PHE A 233 -0.45 8.86 -0.84
C PHE A 233 0.70 9.25 0.10
N LEU A 234 0.57 8.89 1.37
CA LEU A 234 1.68 8.92 2.33
C LEU A 234 2.56 7.70 2.11
N PRO A 235 3.91 7.79 2.14
CA PRO A 235 4.78 6.62 2.06
C PRO A 235 4.54 5.63 3.22
N HIS A 236 4.00 4.46 2.90
CA HIS A 236 3.71 3.37 3.84
C HIS A 236 3.80 2.04 3.07
N PRO A 237 4.08 0.87 3.70
CA PRO A 237 4.09 -0.41 2.99
C PRO A 237 2.87 -0.66 2.10
N ILE A 238 1.69 -0.21 2.54
CA ILE A 238 0.42 -0.30 1.77
C ILE A 238 0.46 0.51 0.47
N THR A 239 1.09 1.68 0.47
CA THR A 239 0.99 2.68 -0.61
C THR A 239 2.29 2.89 -1.39
N ARG A 240 3.41 2.33 -0.91
CA ARG A 240 4.75 2.56 -1.47
C ARG A 240 4.82 2.21 -2.95
N SER A 241 4.33 1.02 -3.33
CA SER A 241 4.33 0.58 -4.72
C SER A 241 3.37 1.39 -5.59
N LEU A 242 2.30 1.97 -5.04
CA LEU A 242 1.44 2.90 -5.78
C LEU A 242 2.19 4.20 -6.11
N ILE A 243 2.94 4.74 -5.14
CA ILE A 243 3.75 5.95 -5.32
C ILE A 243 4.84 5.71 -6.36
N ASP A 244 5.59 4.62 -6.22
CA ASP A 244 6.74 4.33 -7.08
C ASP A 244 6.32 4.09 -8.53
N ASN A 245 5.20 3.38 -8.75
CA ASN A 245 4.63 3.13 -10.07
C ASN A 245 3.70 4.24 -10.58
N GLN A 246 3.47 5.29 -9.79
CA GLN A 246 2.51 6.37 -10.09
C GLN A 246 1.08 5.88 -10.38
N PHE A 247 0.66 4.81 -9.71
CA PHE A 247 -0.71 4.32 -9.82
C PHE A 247 -1.64 5.18 -8.97
N ALA A 248 -2.76 5.58 -9.56
CA ALA A 248 -3.88 6.15 -8.82
C ALA A 248 -4.86 5.04 -8.42
N ALA A 249 -5.52 5.22 -7.29
CA ALA A 249 -6.64 4.39 -6.87
C ALA A 249 -7.97 5.10 -7.17
N TYR A 250 -8.97 4.34 -7.58
CA TYR A 250 -10.27 4.85 -8.01
C TYR A 250 -11.37 4.33 -7.08
N PHE A 251 -12.16 5.26 -6.57
CA PHE A 251 -13.25 4.98 -5.64
C PHE A 251 -14.54 5.64 -6.13
N GLY A 252 -15.67 4.96 -5.94
CA GLY A 252 -16.99 5.57 -6.08
C GLY A 252 -17.34 6.43 -4.86
N LEU A 253 -18.59 6.31 -4.39
CA LEU A 253 -19.10 7.06 -3.25
C LEU A 253 -18.28 6.73 -1.99
N THR A 254 -17.51 7.70 -1.50
CA THR A 254 -16.52 7.50 -0.44
C THR A 254 -16.76 8.47 0.69
N ARG A 255 -16.67 7.96 1.93
CA ARG A 255 -16.76 8.78 3.14
C ARG A 255 -15.39 9.22 3.63
N VAL A 256 -15.38 10.22 4.50
CA VAL A 256 -14.14 10.64 5.18
C VAL A 256 -13.80 9.66 6.30
N VAL A 257 -12.54 9.25 6.35
CA VAL A 257 -11.97 8.48 7.45
C VAL A 257 -10.72 9.19 7.95
N ARG A 258 -10.59 9.34 9.26
CA ARG A 258 -9.53 10.18 9.86
C ARG A 258 -9.13 9.70 11.25
N PRO A 259 -7.97 10.14 11.76
CA PRO A 259 -7.65 9.97 13.18
C PRO A 259 -8.69 10.64 14.06
N ASP A 260 -8.99 10.03 15.20
CA ASP A 260 -9.83 10.63 16.23
C ASP A 260 -9.12 11.86 16.85
N PRO A 261 -9.71 13.06 16.79
CA PRO A 261 -9.19 14.27 17.43
C PRO A 261 -9.15 14.17 18.94
N GLY A 262 -10.02 13.33 19.53
CA GLY A 262 -10.10 13.10 20.97
C GLY A 262 -9.14 12.02 21.48
N ARG A 263 -8.38 11.36 20.60
CA ARG A 263 -7.52 10.25 21.01
C ARG A 263 -6.44 10.72 21.99
N PRO A 264 -6.07 9.88 22.98
CA PRO A 264 -4.91 10.14 23.81
C PRO A 264 -3.67 10.39 22.94
N LEU A 265 -2.87 11.39 23.30
CA LEU A 265 -1.57 11.67 22.66
C LEU A 265 -0.47 10.71 23.14
N ASP A 266 -0.85 9.54 23.68
CA ASP A 266 0.11 8.52 24.02
C ASP A 266 0.66 7.86 22.76
N ASN A 267 1.81 7.20 22.91
CA ASN A 267 2.45 6.49 21.80
C ASN A 267 1.94 5.05 21.68
N ALA A 268 0.76 4.71 22.22
CA ALA A 268 0.26 3.33 22.18
C ALA A 268 -0.22 2.94 20.78
N LEU A 269 -0.69 3.93 19.99
CA LEU A 269 -1.17 3.74 18.63
C LEU A 269 -0.43 4.67 17.67
N ARG A 270 0.09 4.09 16.59
CA ARG A 270 0.55 4.86 15.43
C ARG A 270 -0.59 4.88 14.42
N VAL A 271 -1.09 6.08 14.14
CA VAL A 271 -2.19 6.30 13.20
C VAL A 271 -1.72 7.20 12.07
N GLU A 272 -1.85 6.72 10.84
CA GLU A 272 -1.35 7.38 9.63
C GLU A 272 -2.45 7.44 8.57
N VAL A 273 -2.71 8.63 8.04
CA VAL A 273 -3.60 8.80 6.88
C VAL A 273 -2.82 8.48 5.62
N LEU A 274 -3.17 7.37 4.98
CA LEU A 274 -2.41 6.80 3.88
C LEU A 274 -2.79 7.36 2.51
N GLY A 275 -4.05 7.76 2.34
CA GLY A 275 -4.58 8.31 1.10
C GLY A 275 -5.57 9.43 1.40
N ALA A 276 -5.48 10.51 0.63
CA ALA A 276 -6.30 11.69 0.82
C ALA A 276 -6.71 12.36 -0.49
N THR A 277 -7.72 13.22 -0.40
CA THR A 277 -8.28 14.01 -1.50
C THR A 277 -7.35 15.14 -1.96
N SER A 278 -7.81 15.95 -2.94
CA SER A 278 -7.23 17.28 -3.18
C SER A 278 -7.47 18.23 -1.99
N GLU A 279 -6.81 19.38 -2.00
CA GLU A 279 -7.03 20.46 -1.02
C GLU A 279 -8.34 21.22 -1.22
N THR A 280 -9.01 21.01 -2.36
CA THR A 280 -10.26 21.69 -2.71
C THR A 280 -11.51 20.84 -2.45
N ALA A 281 -11.31 19.57 -2.07
CA ALA A 281 -12.39 18.66 -1.73
C ALA A 281 -13.06 19.03 -0.40
N TRP A 282 -14.34 18.63 -0.27
CA TRP A 282 -15.10 18.77 0.97
C TRP A 282 -15.94 17.51 1.22
N GLY A 283 -16.26 17.27 2.49
CA GLY A 283 -17.19 16.24 2.94
C GLY A 283 -18.57 16.85 3.09
N GLU A 284 -19.43 16.60 2.12
CA GLU A 284 -20.83 17.01 2.10
C GLU A 284 -21.60 16.24 3.17
N ARG A 285 -22.18 16.96 4.14
CA ARG A 285 -22.99 16.34 5.20
C ARG A 285 -24.41 16.01 4.75
N ASP A 286 -24.99 16.84 3.88
CA ASP A 286 -26.36 16.67 3.40
C ASP A 286 -26.37 16.07 1.98
N TYR A 287 -25.54 15.04 1.76
CA TYR A 287 -25.36 14.42 0.45
C TYR A 287 -26.58 13.63 -0.05
N ARG A 288 -27.63 13.53 0.79
CA ARG A 288 -28.93 12.97 0.42
C ARG A 288 -29.86 14.03 -0.19
N ALA A 289 -29.53 15.32 -0.05
CA ALA A 289 -30.25 16.41 -0.70
C ALA A 289 -29.95 16.45 -2.21
N THR A 290 -30.87 17.03 -2.98
CA THR A 290 -30.85 16.97 -4.46
C THR A 290 -29.68 17.73 -5.09
N ASN A 291 -29.13 18.75 -4.41
CA ASN A 291 -28.00 19.54 -4.90
C ASN A 291 -26.98 19.70 -3.78
N ALA A 292 -25.83 19.04 -3.91
CA ALA A 292 -24.71 19.24 -3.00
C ALA A 292 -24.07 20.61 -3.27
N VAL A 293 -24.02 21.45 -2.24
CA VAL A 293 -23.43 22.79 -2.29
C VAL A 293 -22.60 22.93 -1.03
N TYR A 294 -21.35 23.38 -1.20
CA TYR A 294 -20.46 23.58 -0.06
C TYR A 294 -21.03 24.64 0.91
N ASN A 295 -21.25 24.21 2.15
CA ASN A 295 -21.82 25.00 3.23
C ASN A 295 -20.76 25.25 4.34
N PRO A 296 -20.14 26.45 4.39
CA PRO A 296 -19.12 26.77 5.38
C PRO A 296 -19.62 26.59 6.82
N GLY A 297 -18.84 25.88 7.65
CA GLY A 297 -19.17 25.61 9.05
C GLY A 297 -20.13 24.44 9.27
N ILE A 298 -20.72 23.89 8.21
CA ILE A 298 -21.51 22.64 8.24
C ILE A 298 -20.66 21.52 7.66
N ASP A 299 -20.18 21.69 6.43
CA ASP A 299 -19.43 20.66 5.73
C ASP A 299 -18.02 20.47 6.29
N LEU A 300 -17.52 19.24 6.14
CA LEU A 300 -16.20 18.89 6.60
C LEU A 300 -15.15 19.31 5.56
N THR A 301 -14.12 20.01 6.00
CA THR A 301 -12.92 20.27 5.20
C THR A 301 -11.70 19.71 5.91
N GLY A 302 -10.55 19.66 5.22
CA GLY A 302 -9.30 19.23 5.87
C GLY A 302 -9.04 20.05 7.13
N LEU A 303 -8.90 19.35 8.26
CA LEU A 303 -8.75 19.98 9.57
C LEU A 303 -7.35 20.56 9.72
N ALA A 304 -7.26 21.80 10.22
CA ALA A 304 -5.99 22.41 10.58
C ALA A 304 -5.32 21.60 11.71
N GLY A 305 -4.04 21.27 11.54
CA GLY A 305 -3.26 20.51 12.53
C GLY A 305 -3.31 18.98 12.36
N PHE A 306 -4.06 18.47 11.38
CA PHE A 306 -4.04 17.06 10.99
C PHE A 306 -3.26 16.90 9.69
N GLU A 307 -2.47 15.84 9.61
CA GLU A 307 -1.85 15.42 8.36
C GLU A 307 -2.76 14.41 7.65
N PRO A 308 -2.93 14.50 6.32
CA PRO A 308 -2.36 15.50 5.43
C PRO A 308 -3.10 16.85 5.49
N ARG A 309 -2.33 17.93 5.58
CA ARG A 309 -2.89 19.29 5.73
C ARG A 309 -3.89 19.63 4.63
N ASN A 310 -5.01 20.25 5.04
CA ASN A 310 -6.06 20.75 4.16
C ASN A 310 -6.69 19.69 3.24
N ARG A 311 -6.52 18.40 3.52
CA ARG A 311 -7.09 17.30 2.73
C ARG A 311 -7.96 16.41 3.59
N LEU A 312 -8.89 15.70 2.96
CA LEU A 312 -9.73 14.72 3.63
C LEU A 312 -9.13 13.33 3.47
N GLY A 313 -8.98 12.62 4.59
CA GLY A 313 -8.53 11.24 4.58
C GLY A 313 -9.61 10.30 4.01
N VAL A 314 -9.18 9.37 3.17
CA VAL A 314 -10.04 8.29 2.63
C VAL A 314 -9.48 6.89 2.92
N ILE A 315 -8.23 6.82 3.39
CA ILE A 315 -7.55 5.61 3.85
C ILE A 315 -6.74 5.96 5.10
N VAL A 316 -6.93 5.21 6.19
CA VAL A 316 -6.16 5.37 7.44
C VAL A 316 -5.69 4.01 7.92
N ALA A 317 -4.46 3.92 8.38
CA ALA A 317 -3.96 2.75 9.10
C ALA A 317 -3.69 3.11 10.57
N SER A 318 -3.99 2.18 11.46
CA SER A 318 -3.72 2.25 12.90
C SER A 318 -3.02 0.96 13.33
N GLU A 319 -1.87 1.07 13.96
CA GLU A 319 -1.13 -0.06 14.52
C GLU A 319 -0.80 0.17 16.00
N ARG A 320 -0.88 -0.91 16.79
CA ARG A 320 -0.37 -0.87 18.16
C ARG A 320 1.16 -0.84 18.14
N VAL A 321 1.72 0.21 18.72
CA VAL A 321 3.16 0.31 18.93
C VAL A 321 3.47 -0.38 20.24
N THR A 322 4.01 -1.59 20.19
CA THR A 322 4.57 -2.19 21.41
C THR A 322 5.86 -1.43 21.75
N PRO A 323 6.01 -0.87 22.96
CA PRO A 323 7.28 -0.30 23.38
C PRO A 323 8.35 -1.40 23.26
N PRO A 324 9.55 -1.10 22.74
CA PRO A 324 10.64 -2.05 22.81
C PRO A 324 10.96 -2.30 24.28
N LYS A 325 10.36 -3.33 24.88
CA LYS A 325 11.00 -4.06 25.97
C LYS A 325 12.22 -4.72 25.33
N ASP A 326 13.36 -4.72 26.01
CA ASP A 326 14.64 -5.33 25.60
C ASP A 326 14.51 -6.84 25.28
N LEU A 327 13.75 -7.17 24.26
CA LEU A 327 13.42 -8.49 23.79
C LEU A 327 13.89 -8.55 22.33
N PRO A 328 14.65 -9.59 21.95
CA PRO A 328 15.17 -9.74 20.59
C PRO A 328 14.10 -10.07 19.52
N PHE A 329 12.81 -9.92 19.83
CA PHE A 329 11.68 -10.23 18.95
C PHE A 329 10.58 -9.17 19.08
N SER A 330 9.98 -8.78 17.95
CA SER A 330 8.81 -7.92 17.92
C SER A 330 7.61 -8.65 18.55
N VAL A 331 6.82 -7.94 19.37
CA VAL A 331 5.54 -8.46 19.85
C VAL A 331 4.51 -8.18 18.76
N ARG A 332 3.72 -9.20 18.37
CA ARG A 332 2.61 -9.04 17.41
C ARG A 332 1.73 -7.88 17.86
N GLY A 333 1.73 -6.81 17.06
CA GLY A 333 0.84 -5.67 17.25
C GLY A 333 -0.43 -5.89 16.44
N GLY A 334 -1.59 -5.64 17.04
CA GLY A 334 -2.82 -5.59 16.26
C GLY A 334 -2.78 -4.40 15.27
N ARG A 335 -3.47 -4.56 14.14
CA ARG A 335 -3.52 -3.57 13.06
C ARG A 335 -4.96 -3.36 12.60
N LEU A 336 -5.29 -2.13 12.23
CA LEU A 336 -6.58 -1.79 11.64
C LEU A 336 -6.34 -0.87 10.43
N VAL A 337 -6.79 -1.29 9.25
CA VAL A 337 -6.84 -0.42 8.07
C VAL A 337 -8.30 -0.07 7.78
N LEU A 338 -8.57 1.23 7.69
CA LEU A 338 -9.89 1.77 7.46
C LEU A 338 -9.93 2.49 6.12
N PHE A 339 -10.84 2.05 5.25
CA PHE A 339 -11.16 2.66 3.97
C PHE A 339 -12.55 3.30 4.04
N GLY A 340 -12.70 4.49 3.46
CA GLY A 340 -13.99 5.17 3.36
C GLY A 340 -14.97 4.57 2.34
N ASN A 341 -14.62 3.44 1.71
CA ASN A 341 -15.41 2.76 0.69
C ASN A 341 -14.86 1.34 0.45
N ALA A 342 -15.67 0.45 -0.11
CA ALA A 342 -15.29 -0.92 -0.49
C ALA A 342 -15.28 -1.16 -2.02
N ASP A 343 -15.91 -0.29 -2.81
CA ASP A 343 -16.12 -0.56 -4.24
C ASP A 343 -14.81 -0.67 -5.05
N PHE A 344 -13.72 -0.06 -4.57
CA PHE A 344 -12.40 -0.17 -5.18
C PHE A 344 -11.94 -1.63 -5.28
N ALA A 345 -12.39 -2.49 -4.35
CA ALA A 345 -12.10 -3.92 -4.31
C ALA A 345 -13.13 -4.78 -5.07
N ALA A 346 -14.24 -4.20 -5.53
CA ALA A 346 -15.26 -4.92 -6.27
C ALA A 346 -14.76 -5.33 -7.67
N ASN A 347 -15.33 -6.42 -8.20
CA ASN A 347 -14.93 -7.03 -9.48
C ASN A 347 -14.80 -6.02 -10.66
N ALA A 348 -15.67 -5.02 -10.75
CA ALA A 348 -15.64 -4.00 -11.80
C ALA A 348 -14.44 -3.04 -11.70
N ARG A 349 -13.89 -2.83 -10.50
CA ARG A 349 -12.85 -1.83 -10.24
C ARG A 349 -11.50 -2.44 -9.86
N ILE A 350 -11.49 -3.63 -9.27
CA ILE A 350 -10.26 -4.30 -8.83
C ILE A 350 -9.29 -4.53 -9.98
N VAL A 351 -9.78 -4.63 -11.23
CA VAL A 351 -8.95 -4.75 -12.44
C VAL A 351 -8.03 -3.55 -12.70
N ALA A 352 -8.28 -2.39 -12.07
CA ALA A 352 -7.38 -1.26 -12.13
C ALA A 352 -6.09 -1.54 -11.33
N PRO A 353 -4.88 -1.38 -11.90
CA PRO A 353 -3.63 -1.75 -11.22
C PRO A 353 -3.45 -1.09 -9.85
N GLY A 354 -3.84 0.18 -9.70
CA GLY A 354 -3.78 0.87 -8.42
C GLY A 354 -4.72 0.29 -7.36
N ASN A 355 -5.93 -0.12 -7.76
CA ASN A 355 -6.89 -0.73 -6.84
C ASN A 355 -6.47 -2.12 -6.39
N LEU A 356 -6.05 -2.97 -7.34
CA LEU A 356 -5.52 -4.30 -7.01
C LEU A 356 -4.31 -4.19 -6.07
N THR A 357 -3.35 -3.35 -6.43
CA THR A 357 -2.13 -3.15 -5.62
C THR A 357 -2.48 -2.65 -4.22
N LEU A 358 -3.38 -1.68 -4.11
CA LEU A 358 -3.80 -1.14 -2.82
C LEU A 358 -4.49 -2.18 -1.94
N ALA A 359 -5.43 -2.94 -2.53
CA ALA A 359 -6.18 -3.97 -1.81
C ALA A 359 -5.26 -5.10 -1.34
N LEU A 360 -4.38 -5.59 -2.22
CA LEU A 360 -3.41 -6.63 -1.89
C LEU A 360 -2.43 -6.17 -0.81
N ASN A 361 -1.82 -5.00 -0.97
CA ASN A 361 -0.85 -4.52 0.01
C ASN A 361 -1.49 -4.26 1.38
N ALA A 362 -2.78 -3.90 1.44
CA ALA A 362 -3.49 -3.72 2.71
C ALA A 362 -3.70 -5.05 3.44
N ILE A 363 -4.10 -6.09 2.71
CA ILE A 363 -4.22 -7.46 3.24
C ILE A 363 -2.85 -7.97 3.66
N GLU A 364 -1.84 -7.85 2.78
CA GLU A 364 -0.48 -8.28 3.05
C GLU A 364 0.08 -7.54 4.26
N TRP A 365 -0.03 -6.21 4.37
CA TRP A 365 0.45 -5.50 5.55
C TRP A 365 -0.26 -5.94 6.85
N CYS A 366 -1.53 -6.33 6.80
CA CYS A 366 -2.22 -6.85 7.98
C CYS A 366 -1.74 -8.28 8.34
N VAL A 367 -1.58 -9.13 7.34
CA VAL A 367 -1.26 -10.55 7.52
C VAL A 367 0.24 -10.79 7.73
N ASP A 368 1.08 -9.96 7.11
CA ASP A 368 2.51 -10.18 6.98
C ASP A 368 3.17 -10.13 8.35
N ARG A 369 4.09 -11.07 8.50
CA ARG A 369 4.73 -11.42 9.76
C ARG A 369 5.65 -10.26 10.12
N ASP A 370 5.54 -9.78 11.35
CA ASP A 370 6.34 -8.72 11.95
C ASP A 370 7.82 -9.07 12.05
N VAL A 371 8.47 -9.26 10.91
CA VAL A 371 9.91 -9.34 10.77
C VAL A 371 10.35 -8.03 10.13
N GLN A 372 9.98 -6.92 10.77
CA GLN A 372 10.89 -5.78 10.80
C GLN A 372 12.07 -6.20 11.66
N ILE A 373 13.03 -6.90 11.05
CA ILE A 373 14.37 -6.89 11.58
C ILE A 373 14.79 -5.43 11.48
N ASN A 374 14.94 -4.76 12.62
CA ASN A 374 15.61 -3.47 12.72
C ASN A 374 17.09 -3.65 12.38
N THR A 375 17.40 -3.99 11.14
CA THR A 375 18.74 -3.80 10.58
C THR A 375 18.73 -2.42 9.94
N VAL A 376 19.58 -1.54 10.47
CA VAL A 376 19.84 -0.24 9.85
C VAL A 376 20.29 -0.52 8.43
N PRO A 377 19.52 -0.10 7.40
CA PRO A 377 19.90 -0.30 6.02
C PRO A 377 21.28 0.30 5.76
N ARG A 378 22.14 -0.40 5.01
CA ARG A 378 23.45 0.17 4.65
C ARG A 378 23.18 1.33 3.68
N PRO A 379 23.57 2.58 4.02
CA PRO A 379 23.32 3.72 3.16
C PRO A 379 24.13 3.54 1.89
N ILE A 380 23.48 3.72 0.74
CA ILE A 380 24.16 3.76 -0.55
C ILE A 380 24.63 5.21 -0.74
N GLU A 381 25.94 5.44 -0.70
CA GLU A 381 26.50 6.75 -1.01
C GLU A 381 26.35 7.02 -2.51
N ARG A 382 25.32 7.78 -2.89
CA ARG A 382 25.19 8.39 -4.23
C ARG A 382 25.14 9.91 -4.10
N TYR A 383 26.10 10.57 -4.74
CA TYR A 383 26.02 12.01 -4.99
C TYR A 383 24.96 12.26 -6.06
N GLN A 384 23.79 12.76 -5.64
CA GLN A 384 22.77 13.25 -6.57
C GLN A 384 22.88 14.77 -6.68
N ILE A 385 22.98 15.25 -7.92
CA ILE A 385 22.74 16.66 -8.21
C ILE A 385 21.23 16.80 -8.47
N ASN A 386 20.48 17.20 -7.44
CA ASN A 386 19.05 17.52 -7.57
C ASN A 386 18.90 18.92 -8.18
N LEU A 387 18.88 19.00 -9.52
CA LEU A 387 18.57 20.24 -10.23
C LEU A 387 17.06 20.48 -10.20
N SER A 388 16.64 21.60 -9.62
CA SER A 388 15.23 21.99 -9.60
C SER A 388 14.74 22.42 -10.99
N LYS A 389 13.42 22.50 -11.20
CA LYS A 389 12.85 23.05 -12.44
C LYS A 389 13.35 24.47 -12.75
N ALA A 390 13.73 25.25 -11.74
CA ALA A 390 14.32 26.58 -11.94
C ALA A 390 15.74 26.49 -12.53
N ASP A 391 16.53 25.49 -12.12
CA ASP A 391 17.89 25.30 -12.60
C ASP A 391 17.92 24.73 -14.01
N LEU A 392 17.00 23.80 -14.35
CA LEU A 392 16.81 23.33 -15.72
C LEU A 392 16.32 24.45 -16.67
N SER A 393 15.49 25.37 -16.17
CA SER A 393 15.02 26.52 -16.94
C SER A 393 16.15 27.53 -17.20
N LYS A 394 17.02 27.78 -16.20
CA LYS A 394 18.22 28.60 -16.38
C LYS A 394 19.21 27.97 -17.36
N LEU A 395 19.44 26.66 -17.27
CA LEU A 395 20.29 25.91 -18.21
C LEU A 395 19.74 25.93 -19.63
N ARG A 396 18.42 25.76 -19.79
CA ARG A 396 17.73 25.83 -21.09
C ARG A 396 17.87 27.22 -21.70
N ILE A 397 17.61 28.29 -20.94
CA ILE A 397 17.74 29.66 -21.44
C ILE A 397 19.20 30.00 -21.76
N SER A 398 20.15 29.58 -20.92
CA SER A 398 21.57 29.82 -21.17
C SER A 398 22.04 29.13 -22.45
N LEU A 399 21.62 27.88 -22.71
CA LEU A 399 21.98 27.16 -23.93
C LEU A 399 21.30 27.72 -25.18
N LEU A 400 20.02 28.11 -25.10
CA LEU A 400 19.25 28.66 -26.22
C LEU A 400 19.58 30.11 -26.57
N VAL A 401 20.14 30.90 -25.65
CA VAL A 401 20.45 32.32 -25.90
C VAL A 401 21.94 32.53 -26.13
N ILE A 402 22.81 31.91 -25.32
CA ILE A 402 24.25 32.16 -25.39
C ILE A 402 24.84 31.57 -26.67
N LEU A 403 24.44 30.36 -27.06
CA LEU A 403 25.02 29.68 -28.22
C LEU A 403 24.67 30.37 -29.56
N PRO A 404 23.39 30.67 -29.87
CA PRO A 404 23.07 31.44 -31.06
C PRO A 404 23.49 32.91 -30.94
N GLY A 405 23.55 33.48 -29.73
CA GLY A 405 24.10 34.81 -29.50
C GLY A 405 25.58 34.92 -29.88
N LEU A 406 26.39 33.94 -29.48
CA LEU A 406 27.80 33.84 -29.89
C LEU A 406 27.93 33.64 -31.41
N ALA A 407 27.10 32.77 -32.01
CA ALA A 407 27.10 32.57 -33.46
C ALA A 407 26.75 33.85 -34.24
N ALA A 408 25.76 34.61 -33.77
CA ALA A 408 25.38 35.90 -34.35
C ALA A 408 26.50 36.95 -34.18
N LEU A 409 27.15 36.99 -33.01
CA LEU A 409 28.30 37.87 -32.77
C LEU A 409 29.46 37.54 -33.72
N PHE A 410 29.81 36.26 -33.88
CA PHE A 410 30.81 35.83 -34.86
C PHE A 410 30.40 36.20 -36.30
N GLY A 411 29.12 36.05 -36.65
CA GLY A 411 28.59 36.48 -37.95
C GLY A 411 28.73 37.99 -38.19
N ILE A 412 28.46 38.81 -37.17
CA ILE A 412 28.62 40.28 -37.24
C ILE A 412 30.09 40.66 -37.35
N VAL A 413 30.98 40.04 -36.57
CA VAL A 413 32.43 40.29 -36.63
C VAL A 413 32.97 39.96 -38.03
N VAL A 414 32.57 38.82 -38.61
CA VAL A 414 32.95 38.44 -39.99
C VAL A 414 32.38 39.41 -41.05
N TYR A 415 31.16 39.91 -40.84
CA TYR A 415 30.56 40.90 -41.73
C TYR A 415 31.33 42.24 -41.72
N TRP A 416 31.77 42.68 -40.54
CA TRP A 416 32.51 43.93 -40.37
C TRP A 416 33.93 43.83 -40.95
N THR A 417 34.63 42.70 -40.74
CA THR A 417 35.98 42.49 -41.29
C THR A 417 36.03 42.28 -42.79
N ARG A 418 34.89 41.97 -43.46
CA ARG A 418 34.80 41.95 -44.93
C ARG A 418 34.45 43.30 -45.56
N ARG A 419 34.08 44.30 -44.74
CA ARG A 419 33.68 45.65 -45.20
C ARG A 419 34.77 46.71 -44.97
N SER A 420 35.72 46.45 -44.08
CA SER A 420 37.05 47.09 -44.06
C SER A 420 37.95 46.46 -45.10
#